data_AF-A0A5R9NYR3-F1
#
_entry.id   AF-A0A5R9NYR3-F1
#
_cell.length_a   1.000
_cell.length_b   1.000
_cell.length_c   1.000
_cell.angle_alpha   90.00
_cell.angle_beta   90.00
_cell.angle_gamma   90.00
#
_symmetry.space_group_name_H-M   'P 1'
#
loop_
_entity.id
_entity.type
_entity.pdbx_description
1 polymer ?
#
loop_
_entity_poly.entity_id
_entity_poly.type
_entity_poly.pdbx_seq_one_letter_code
_entity_poly.pdbx_strand_id
1 'polypeptide(L)'
;MTYVPPYLENWKTIAQECPYRASVSGNVSWKFHPSPDLIDAEKVSPGGRLLLAFRSKEVRDYFVEGYLDQGVKVEEDWCVRATKPEPAVKVVDAVPNFEEASAAIVRARAAYQAADDVISELFLKDIKSLIAQGKTTDALKIVVSIHGDCVSRTLGISALMDAGHDFDANSVGQTEALPLTAERAVALTDWLKARKANRKAEDVLGKIVNTKLSEIMETKGRAPAIEFAEALPPSMVKVFAIDRARHGKAIEPVELDEDDAPSGPRI
;
A
#
# COMPACT_ATOMS: atom_id res chain seq x y z
N MET A 1 -34.82 -26.21 -20.25
CA MET A 1 -33.38 -25.91 -20.24
C MET A 1 -32.95 -25.76 -18.80
N THR A 2 -31.94 -26.51 -18.36
CA THR A 2 -31.38 -26.41 -17.01
C THR A 2 -30.66 -25.07 -16.89
N TYR A 3 -31.03 -24.24 -15.91
CA TYR A 3 -30.32 -23.00 -15.63
C TYR A 3 -28.89 -23.33 -15.22
N VAL A 4 -27.93 -22.89 -16.02
CA VAL A 4 -26.50 -22.95 -15.71
C VAL A 4 -26.12 -21.56 -15.21
N PRO A 5 -25.80 -21.40 -13.92
CA PRO A 5 -25.33 -20.13 -13.38
C PRO A 5 -24.16 -19.56 -14.21
N PRO A 6 -24.01 -18.23 -14.36
CA PRO A 6 -22.95 -17.62 -15.19
C PRO A 6 -21.53 -18.09 -14.87
N TYR A 7 -21.24 -18.42 -13.60
CA TYR A 7 -19.95 -18.98 -13.15
C TYR A 7 -19.70 -20.44 -13.58
N LEU A 8 -20.66 -21.07 -14.25
CA LEU A 8 -20.57 -22.40 -14.87
C LEU A 8 -20.54 -22.32 -16.40
N GLU A 9 -20.51 -21.12 -17.00
CA GLU A 9 -19.97 -20.99 -18.35
C GLU A 9 -18.55 -21.58 -18.34
N ASN A 10 -18.28 -22.42 -19.34
CA ASN A 10 -17.21 -23.40 -19.30
C ASN A 10 -15.88 -22.65 -19.12
N TRP A 11 -15.22 -22.79 -17.96
CA TRP A 11 -13.86 -22.29 -17.71
C TRP A 11 -12.91 -22.58 -18.88
N LYS A 12 -13.13 -23.69 -19.59
CA LYS A 12 -12.42 -24.08 -20.81
C LYS A 12 -12.53 -23.08 -21.97
N THR A 13 -13.66 -22.40 -22.13
CA THR A 13 -13.88 -21.36 -23.15
C THR A 13 -13.19 -20.06 -22.75
N ILE A 14 -13.36 -19.62 -21.49
CA ILE A 14 -12.75 -18.39 -20.98
C ILE A 14 -11.23 -18.53 -20.84
N ALA A 15 -10.73 -19.73 -20.55
CA ALA A 15 -9.31 -20.05 -20.53
C ALA A 15 -8.61 -19.82 -21.88
N GLN A 16 -9.33 -19.85 -23.00
CA GLN A 16 -8.78 -19.54 -24.33
C GLN A 16 -8.49 -18.05 -24.53
N GLU A 17 -9.36 -17.19 -24.00
CA GLU A 17 -9.24 -15.73 -24.13
C GLU A 17 -8.43 -15.09 -23.01
N CYS A 18 -8.28 -15.82 -21.90
CA CYS A 18 -7.51 -15.41 -20.75
C CYS A 18 -6.39 -16.42 -20.57
N PRO A 19 -5.16 -16.22 -21.07
CA PRO A 19 -4.10 -17.22 -20.99
C PRO A 19 -3.21 -17.11 -19.75
N TYR A 20 -3.17 -15.94 -19.10
CA TYR A 20 -2.28 -15.69 -17.96
C TYR A 20 -2.92 -16.19 -16.67
N ARG A 21 -2.15 -16.78 -15.75
CA ARG A 21 -2.68 -17.44 -14.55
C ARG A 21 -2.02 -16.96 -13.28
N ALA A 22 -2.81 -16.76 -12.23
CA ALA A 22 -2.29 -16.64 -10.88
C ALA A 22 -3.20 -17.40 -9.92
N SER A 23 -2.63 -17.96 -8.85
CA SER A 23 -3.42 -18.57 -7.79
C SER A 23 -3.29 -17.82 -6.50
N VAL A 24 -4.35 -17.82 -5.70
CA VAL A 24 -4.40 -17.16 -4.40
C VAL A 24 -4.99 -18.12 -3.36
N SER A 25 -4.71 -17.89 -2.07
CA SER A 25 -5.35 -18.68 -1.02
C SER A 25 -6.87 -18.48 -1.04
N GLY A 26 -7.64 -19.56 -0.86
CA GLY A 26 -9.10 -19.55 -0.90
C GLY A 26 -9.76 -18.91 0.33
N ASN A 27 -8.96 -18.53 1.33
CA ASN A 27 -9.40 -17.75 2.50
C ASN A 27 -9.11 -16.25 2.35
N VAL A 28 -8.64 -15.80 1.18
CA VAL A 28 -8.43 -14.39 0.92
C VAL A 28 -9.78 -13.67 0.90
N SER A 29 -9.95 -12.76 1.85
CA SER A 29 -11.03 -11.81 1.81
C SER A 29 -10.65 -10.74 0.79
N TRP A 30 -11.48 -10.58 -0.24
CA TRP A 30 -11.39 -9.54 -1.26
C TRP A 30 -11.68 -8.15 -0.66
N LYS A 31 -10.95 -7.75 0.40
CA LYS A 31 -11.17 -6.49 1.13
C LYS A 31 -10.81 -5.26 0.33
N PHE A 32 -9.91 -5.43 -0.64
CA PHE A 32 -9.48 -4.41 -1.57
C PHE A 32 -9.75 -4.98 -2.94
N HIS A 33 -10.75 -4.44 -3.66
CA HIS A 33 -10.97 -4.82 -5.04
C HIS A 33 -9.63 -4.84 -5.80
N PRO A 34 -9.31 -5.93 -6.48
CA PRO A 34 -9.16 -5.86 -7.89
C PRO A 34 -10.50 -6.37 -8.39
N SER A 35 -11.31 -5.48 -8.94
CA SER A 35 -12.19 -5.93 -10.02
C SER A 35 -11.57 -5.38 -11.30
N PRO A 36 -10.74 -6.16 -12.00
CA PRO A 36 -10.33 -5.84 -13.35
C PRO A 36 -10.86 -6.96 -14.23
N ASP A 37 -12.19 -7.07 -14.39
CA ASP A 37 -12.89 -8.27 -14.88
C ASP A 37 -12.53 -9.51 -14.04
N LEU A 38 -13.45 -10.04 -13.23
CA LEU A 38 -13.26 -11.41 -12.74
C LEU A 38 -13.43 -12.36 -13.94
N ILE A 39 -12.31 -12.62 -14.60
CA ILE A 39 -12.06 -13.94 -15.15
C ILE A 39 -12.34 -14.95 -14.03
N ASP A 40 -13.09 -16.01 -14.34
CA ASP A 40 -13.63 -16.91 -13.33
C ASP A 40 -12.56 -17.43 -12.35
N ALA A 41 -13.00 -17.77 -11.14
CA ALA A 41 -12.14 -18.41 -10.16
C ALA A 41 -12.54 -19.88 -10.05
N GLU A 42 -11.72 -20.80 -10.57
CA GLU A 42 -11.97 -22.22 -10.35
C GLU A 42 -11.17 -22.70 -9.12
N LYS A 43 -11.87 -23.26 -8.14
CA LYS A 43 -11.24 -23.93 -6.99
C LYS A 43 -10.74 -25.30 -7.42
N VAL A 44 -9.44 -25.40 -7.73
CA VAL A 44 -8.88 -26.58 -8.41
C VAL A 44 -7.81 -27.34 -7.65
N SER A 45 -7.36 -26.88 -6.46
CA SER A 45 -6.32 -27.56 -5.68
C SER A 45 -6.84 -28.25 -4.41
N PRO A 46 -6.41 -29.50 -4.13
CA PRO A 46 -6.57 -30.12 -2.81
C PRO A 46 -5.61 -29.38 -1.86
N GLY A 47 -6.14 -28.41 -1.11
CA GLY A 47 -5.35 -27.49 -0.29
C GLY A 47 -5.95 -26.07 -0.17
N GLY A 48 -7.01 -25.77 -0.92
CA GLY A 48 -7.79 -24.56 -0.72
C GLY A 48 -7.22 -23.31 -1.37
N ARG A 49 -6.59 -23.40 -2.55
CA ARG A 49 -6.25 -22.23 -3.39
C ARG A 49 -7.29 -22.07 -4.52
N LEU A 50 -7.51 -20.82 -4.93
CA LEU A 50 -8.33 -20.45 -6.10
C LEU A 50 -7.37 -20.13 -7.26
N LEU A 51 -7.63 -20.71 -8.44
CA LEU A 51 -6.94 -20.35 -9.66
C LEU A 51 -7.73 -19.27 -10.38
N LEU A 52 -7.06 -18.19 -10.74
CA LEU A 52 -7.59 -17.06 -11.49
C LEU A 52 -6.89 -17.02 -12.84
N ALA A 53 -7.64 -16.62 -13.86
CA ALA A 53 -7.10 -16.38 -15.18
C ALA A 53 -7.13 -14.88 -15.49
N PHE A 54 -6.38 -14.41 -16.47
CA PHE A 54 -6.29 -13.01 -16.84
C PHE A 54 -6.16 -12.86 -18.34
N ARG A 55 -6.83 -11.85 -18.91
CA ARG A 55 -6.74 -11.49 -20.33
C ARG A 55 -5.36 -10.94 -20.70
N SER A 56 -4.73 -10.19 -19.81
CA SER A 56 -3.40 -9.62 -20.01
C SER A 56 -2.45 -9.97 -18.88
N LYS A 57 -1.15 -10.00 -19.21
CA LYS A 57 -0.07 -10.28 -18.27
C LYS A 57 0.02 -9.17 -17.23
N GLU A 58 -0.14 -7.92 -17.64
CA GLU A 58 0.01 -6.73 -16.81
C GLU A 58 -1.06 -6.68 -15.72
N VAL A 59 -2.30 -7.07 -16.04
CA VAL A 59 -3.38 -7.14 -15.03
C VAL A 59 -3.16 -8.30 -14.06
N ARG A 60 -2.66 -9.45 -14.53
CA ARG A 60 -2.22 -10.54 -13.64
C ARG A 60 -1.12 -10.05 -12.70
N ASP A 61 -0.11 -9.37 -13.23
CA ASP A 61 1.05 -8.95 -12.45
C ASP A 61 0.64 -7.88 -11.41
N TYR A 62 -0.27 -6.96 -11.76
CA TYR A 62 -0.90 -6.05 -10.79
C TYR A 62 -1.64 -6.80 -9.69
N PHE A 63 -2.45 -7.79 -10.06
CA PHE A 63 -3.16 -8.65 -9.10
C PHE A 63 -2.19 -9.36 -8.15
N VAL A 64 -1.15 -9.98 -8.70
CA VAL A 64 -0.12 -10.69 -7.94
C VAL A 64 0.58 -9.73 -6.98
N GLU A 65 0.96 -8.55 -7.45
CA GLU A 65 1.58 -7.55 -6.60
C GLU A 65 0.64 -7.12 -5.46
N GLY A 66 -0.65 -6.90 -5.73
CA GLY A 66 -1.64 -6.52 -4.71
C GLY A 66 -1.83 -7.55 -3.58
N TYR A 67 -1.52 -8.83 -3.85
CA TYR A 67 -1.84 -9.96 -2.96
C TYR A 67 -0.61 -10.76 -2.51
N LEU A 68 0.62 -10.27 -2.69
CA LEU A 68 1.86 -10.97 -2.31
C LEU A 68 1.81 -11.53 -0.87
N ASP A 69 1.38 -10.72 0.10
CA ASP A 69 1.33 -11.11 1.51
C ASP A 69 0.22 -12.14 1.82
N GLN A 70 -0.65 -12.41 0.85
CA GLN A 70 -1.76 -13.35 0.95
C GLN A 70 -1.45 -14.68 0.23
N GLY A 71 -0.16 -14.89 -0.07
CA GLY A 71 0.34 -16.11 -0.69
C GLY A 71 -0.12 -16.28 -2.12
N VAL A 72 -0.35 -15.20 -2.86
CA VAL A 72 -0.58 -15.26 -4.31
C VAL A 72 0.67 -15.76 -5.03
N LYS A 73 0.47 -16.47 -6.13
CA LYS A 73 1.55 -17.05 -6.94
C LYS A 73 1.22 -16.86 -8.41
N VAL A 74 2.21 -16.44 -9.20
CA VAL A 74 2.15 -16.53 -10.66
C VAL A 74 2.23 -18.00 -11.03
N GLU A 75 1.24 -18.49 -11.77
CA GLU A 75 1.28 -19.84 -12.31
C GLU A 75 1.81 -19.81 -13.74
N GLU A 76 2.21 -20.96 -14.26
CA GLU A 76 2.56 -21.09 -15.67
C GLU A 76 1.42 -20.58 -16.55
N ASP A 77 1.77 -19.88 -17.63
CA ASP A 77 0.78 -19.44 -18.61
C ASP A 77 0.03 -20.68 -19.13
N TRP A 78 -1.30 -20.57 -19.25
CA TRP A 78 -2.21 -21.65 -19.63
C TRP A 78 -2.34 -22.81 -18.63
N CYS A 79 -1.84 -22.66 -17.39
CA CYS A 79 -2.06 -23.70 -16.40
C CYS A 79 -3.56 -23.94 -16.15
N VAL A 80 -3.92 -25.21 -16.05
CA VAL A 80 -5.31 -25.65 -15.79
C VAL A 80 -5.57 -25.84 -14.30
N ARG A 81 -4.52 -25.86 -13.46
CA ARG A 81 -4.60 -26.08 -12.01
C ARG A 81 -3.55 -25.27 -11.27
N ALA A 82 -3.92 -24.75 -10.10
CA ALA A 82 -3.01 -24.09 -9.17
C ALA A 82 -1.96 -25.07 -8.61
N THR A 83 -0.72 -24.61 -8.45
CA THR A 83 0.35 -25.38 -7.84
C THR A 83 0.21 -25.41 -6.31
N LYS A 84 0.86 -26.41 -5.68
CA LYS A 84 0.88 -26.51 -4.21
C LYS A 84 1.63 -25.32 -3.62
N PRO A 85 1.22 -24.80 -2.43
CA PRO A 85 1.99 -23.77 -1.74
C PRO A 85 3.41 -24.27 -1.46
N GLU A 86 4.40 -23.44 -1.77
CA GLU A 86 5.78 -23.66 -1.35
C GLU A 86 6.00 -22.97 0.01
N PRO A 87 6.78 -23.57 0.92
CA PRO A 87 7.13 -22.92 2.17
C PRO A 87 7.89 -21.62 1.88
N ALA A 88 7.51 -20.53 2.54
CA ALA A 88 8.19 -19.26 2.38
C ALA A 88 9.69 -19.41 2.71
N VAL A 89 10.55 -18.94 1.81
CA VAL A 89 11.99 -18.91 2.05
C VAL A 89 12.24 -17.96 3.22
N LYS A 90 12.79 -18.48 4.32
CA LYS A 90 13.22 -17.66 5.45
C LYS A 90 14.47 -16.87 5.04
N VAL A 91 14.26 -15.66 4.55
CA VAL A 91 15.35 -14.71 4.34
C VAL A 91 15.63 -14.02 5.67
N VAL A 92 16.85 -14.20 6.18
CA VAL A 92 17.35 -13.40 7.30
C VAL A 92 17.96 -12.15 6.70
N ASP A 93 17.17 -11.08 6.64
CA ASP A 93 17.69 -9.77 6.22
C ASP A 93 18.68 -9.27 7.28
N ALA A 94 19.89 -8.87 6.85
CA ALA A 94 20.81 -8.14 7.70
C ALA A 94 20.16 -6.82 8.13
N VAL A 95 20.28 -6.46 9.42
CA VAL A 95 19.74 -5.21 9.94
C VAL A 95 20.69 -4.07 9.51
N PRO A 96 20.25 -3.13 8.65
CA PRO A 96 21.10 -2.02 8.21
C PRO A 96 21.36 -1.05 9.36
N ASN A 97 22.47 -0.31 9.27
CA ASN A 97 22.75 0.79 10.22
C ASN A 97 21.85 2.02 9.95
N PHE A 98 21.94 3.03 10.82
CA PHE A 98 21.07 4.21 10.75
C PHE A 98 21.26 5.03 9.47
N GLU A 99 22.51 5.21 9.03
CA GLU A 99 22.87 6.00 7.87
C GLU A 99 22.35 5.32 6.58
N GLU A 100 22.52 4.01 6.47
CA GLU A 100 21.98 3.20 5.38
C GLU A 100 20.45 3.22 5.35
N ALA A 101 19.79 3.05 6.50
CA ALA A 101 18.34 3.11 6.62
C ALA A 101 17.79 4.50 6.27
N SER A 102 18.49 5.56 6.68
CA SER A 102 18.14 6.95 6.37
C SER A 102 18.28 7.26 4.88
N ALA A 103 19.35 6.79 4.23
CA ALA A 103 19.50 6.93 2.78
C ALA A 103 18.46 6.10 2.01
N ALA A 104 18.13 4.90 2.50
CA ALA A 104 17.15 4.02 1.89
C ALA A 104 15.75 4.65 1.88
N ILE A 105 15.30 5.27 2.98
CA ILE A 105 13.98 5.92 3.02
C ILE A 105 13.88 7.11 2.07
N VAL A 106 14.95 7.91 1.93
CA VAL A 106 14.95 9.06 0.99
C VAL A 106 14.77 8.57 -0.45
N ARG A 107 15.51 7.53 -0.85
CA ARG A 107 15.39 6.93 -2.19
C ARG A 107 14.01 6.30 -2.40
N ALA A 108 13.52 5.53 -1.42
CA ALA A 108 12.23 4.85 -1.52
C ALA A 108 11.07 5.84 -1.61
N ARG A 109 11.13 6.94 -0.85
CA ARG A 109 10.12 8.02 -0.90
C ARG A 109 10.13 8.76 -2.23
N ALA A 110 11.31 9.07 -2.77
CA ALA A 110 11.42 9.70 -4.08
C ALA A 110 10.84 8.80 -5.19
N ALA A 111 11.15 7.50 -5.17
CA ALA A 111 10.59 6.53 -6.11
C ALA A 111 9.06 6.39 -5.96
N TYR A 112 8.57 6.38 -4.71
CA TYR A 112 7.14 6.32 -4.43
C TYR A 112 6.41 7.57 -4.93
N GLN A 113 6.95 8.77 -4.71
CA GLN A 113 6.38 10.01 -5.23
C GLN A 113 6.31 10.01 -6.75
N ALA A 114 7.41 9.62 -7.42
CA ALA A 114 7.43 9.54 -8.88
C ALA A 114 6.36 8.56 -9.42
N ALA A 115 6.13 7.44 -8.74
CA ALA A 115 5.06 6.52 -9.11
C ALA A 115 3.66 7.10 -8.86
N ASP A 116 3.45 7.82 -7.76
CA ASP A 116 2.19 8.54 -7.46
C ASP A 116 1.87 9.60 -8.53
N ASP A 117 2.89 10.32 -9.02
CA ASP A 117 2.73 11.32 -10.07
C ASP A 117 2.28 10.67 -11.40
N VAL A 118 2.87 9.54 -11.77
CA VAL A 118 2.46 8.78 -12.97
C VAL A 118 1.01 8.29 -12.87
N ILE A 119 0.60 7.74 -11.72
CA ILE A 119 -0.81 7.34 -11.50
C ILE A 119 -1.73 8.56 -11.60
N SER A 120 -1.33 9.69 -11.01
CA SER A 120 -2.11 10.92 -11.07
C SER A 120 -2.33 11.37 -12.51
N GLU A 121 -1.30 11.38 -13.35
CA GLU A 121 -1.40 11.75 -14.76
C GLU A 121 -2.31 10.82 -15.57
N LEU A 122 -2.17 9.50 -15.39
CA LEU A 122 -2.90 8.48 -16.15
C LEU A 122 -4.39 8.37 -15.78
N PHE A 123 -4.76 8.70 -14.54
CA PHE A 123 -6.13 8.53 -14.06
C PHE A 123 -6.88 9.86 -13.87
N LEU A 124 -6.28 10.85 -13.21
CA LEU A 124 -7.00 12.07 -12.83
C LEU A 124 -7.39 12.93 -14.03
N LYS A 125 -6.59 12.93 -15.09
CA LYS A 125 -6.92 13.64 -16.34
C LYS A 125 -8.23 13.14 -16.93
N ASP A 126 -8.39 11.82 -17.01
CA ASP A 126 -9.58 11.18 -17.57
C ASP A 126 -10.81 11.36 -16.66
N ILE A 127 -10.61 11.21 -15.34
CA ILE A 127 -11.67 11.46 -14.34
C ILE A 127 -12.21 12.89 -14.49
N LYS A 128 -11.33 13.90 -14.50
CA LYS A 128 -11.71 15.31 -14.64
C LYS A 128 -12.38 15.59 -15.99
N SER A 129 -11.90 14.98 -17.06
CA SER A 129 -12.49 15.11 -18.39
C SER A 129 -13.92 14.54 -18.45
N LEU A 130 -14.15 13.36 -17.86
CA LEU A 130 -15.48 12.75 -17.79
C LEU A 130 -16.44 13.57 -16.90
N ILE A 131 -15.95 14.09 -15.78
CA ILE A 131 -16.72 15.00 -14.92
C ILE A 131 -17.14 16.26 -15.69
N ALA A 132 -16.22 16.89 -16.42
CA ALA A 132 -16.51 18.08 -17.23
C ALA A 132 -17.56 17.80 -18.33
N GLN A 133 -17.69 16.56 -18.79
CA GLN A 133 -18.71 16.11 -19.73
C GLN A 133 -20.03 15.70 -19.06
N GLY A 134 -20.15 15.82 -17.73
CA GLY A 134 -21.31 15.36 -16.96
C GLY A 134 -21.40 13.85 -16.77
N LYS A 135 -20.36 13.09 -17.14
CA LYS A 135 -20.32 11.61 -17.05
C LYS A 135 -19.74 11.16 -15.71
N THR A 136 -20.36 11.56 -14.61
CA THR A 136 -19.84 11.32 -13.26
C THR A 136 -19.83 9.84 -12.88
N THR A 137 -20.79 9.04 -13.33
CA THR A 137 -20.80 7.58 -13.11
C THR A 137 -19.63 6.88 -13.81
N ASP A 138 -19.29 7.26 -15.05
CA ASP A 138 -18.13 6.66 -15.73
C ASP A 138 -16.81 7.11 -15.12
N ALA A 139 -16.74 8.36 -14.64
CA ALA A 139 -15.62 8.83 -13.84
C ALA A 139 -15.48 8.01 -12.54
N LEU A 140 -16.58 7.68 -11.86
CA LEU A 140 -16.58 6.82 -10.69
C LEU A 140 -16.03 5.42 -11.02
N LYS A 141 -16.39 4.82 -12.16
CA LYS A 141 -15.82 3.51 -12.57
C LYS A 141 -14.29 3.55 -12.68
N ILE A 142 -13.71 4.66 -13.13
CA ILE A 142 -12.26 4.86 -13.14
C ILE A 142 -11.73 4.99 -11.71
N VAL A 143 -12.39 5.78 -10.86
CA VAL A 143 -11.98 5.93 -9.44
C VAL A 143 -11.98 4.59 -8.70
N VAL A 144 -12.98 3.73 -8.96
CA VAL A 144 -13.09 2.41 -8.33
C VAL A 144 -12.00 1.44 -8.81
N SER A 145 -11.44 1.63 -10.02
CA SER A 145 -10.35 0.77 -10.53
C SER A 145 -8.97 1.11 -9.96
N ILE A 146 -8.82 2.28 -9.31
CA ILE A 146 -7.59 2.68 -8.63
C ILE A 146 -7.47 1.95 -7.28
N HIS A 147 -6.25 1.53 -6.93
CA HIS A 147 -5.98 0.90 -5.64
C HIS A 147 -6.46 1.75 -4.45
N GLY A 148 -7.05 1.09 -3.44
CA GLY A 148 -7.71 1.74 -2.31
C GLY A 148 -6.87 2.74 -1.53
N ASP A 149 -5.58 2.43 -1.37
CA ASP A 149 -4.59 3.25 -0.64
C ASP A 149 -3.95 4.37 -1.48
N CYS A 150 -4.27 4.48 -2.77
CA CYS A 150 -3.64 5.48 -3.63
C CYS A 150 -4.29 6.86 -3.44
N VAL A 151 -3.46 7.90 -3.31
CA VAL A 151 -3.92 9.30 -3.13
C VAL A 151 -4.80 9.74 -4.30
N SER A 152 -4.49 9.31 -5.52
CA SER A 152 -5.27 9.63 -6.73
C SER A 152 -6.71 9.13 -6.65
N ARG A 153 -6.97 8.04 -5.91
CA ARG A 153 -8.34 7.58 -5.64
C ARG A 153 -9.09 8.61 -4.78
N THR A 154 -8.47 9.07 -3.69
CA THR A 154 -9.05 10.09 -2.80
C THR A 154 -9.31 11.39 -3.56
N LEU A 155 -8.35 11.84 -4.38
CA LEU A 155 -8.52 13.04 -5.21
C LEU A 155 -9.64 12.89 -6.23
N GLY A 156 -9.78 11.70 -6.84
CA GLY A 156 -10.88 11.39 -7.74
C GLY A 156 -12.25 11.40 -7.05
N ILE A 157 -12.35 10.83 -5.85
CA ILE A 157 -13.57 10.89 -5.02
C ILE A 157 -13.91 12.35 -4.68
N SER A 158 -12.92 13.14 -4.25
CA SER A 158 -13.11 14.57 -3.96
C SER A 158 -13.66 15.31 -5.18
N ALA A 159 -13.08 15.10 -6.36
CA ALA A 159 -13.54 15.73 -7.59
C ALA A 159 -14.98 15.35 -7.96
N LEU A 160 -15.39 14.11 -7.69
CA LEU A 160 -16.78 13.65 -7.90
C LEU A 160 -17.74 14.31 -6.90
N MET A 161 -17.34 14.45 -5.63
CA MET A 161 -18.13 15.14 -4.61
C MET A 161 -18.32 16.61 -5.00
N ASP A 162 -17.25 17.30 -5.41
CA ASP A 162 -17.31 18.70 -5.85
C ASP A 162 -18.20 18.89 -7.09
N ALA A 163 -18.29 17.87 -7.94
CA ALA A 163 -19.17 17.84 -9.11
C ALA A 163 -20.63 17.48 -8.79
N GLY A 164 -20.97 17.21 -7.52
CA GLY A 164 -22.32 16.84 -7.10
C GLY A 164 -22.73 15.42 -7.49
N HIS A 165 -21.78 14.48 -7.58
CA HIS A 165 -22.12 13.07 -7.79
C HIS A 165 -22.93 12.50 -6.63
N ASP A 166 -24.02 11.80 -6.95
CA ASP A 166 -24.89 11.14 -5.96
C ASP A 166 -24.34 9.75 -5.59
N PHE A 167 -23.60 9.71 -4.49
CA PHE A 167 -23.03 8.47 -3.94
C PHE A 167 -24.06 7.56 -3.25
N ASP A 168 -25.26 8.07 -2.93
CA ASP A 168 -26.33 7.24 -2.38
C ASP A 168 -26.99 6.42 -3.49
N ALA A 169 -27.15 7.00 -4.67
CA ALA A 169 -27.62 6.29 -5.86
C ALA A 169 -26.53 5.40 -6.48
N ASN A 170 -25.27 5.84 -6.51
CA ASN A 170 -24.14 5.10 -7.10
C ASN A 170 -22.93 5.11 -6.16
N SER A 171 -22.89 4.16 -5.24
CA SER A 171 -21.77 4.08 -4.28
C SER A 171 -20.52 3.42 -4.87
N VAL A 172 -19.36 3.74 -4.29
CA VAL A 172 -18.07 3.11 -4.61
C VAL A 172 -18.12 1.58 -4.48
N GLY A 173 -18.86 1.06 -3.49
CA GLY A 173 -18.93 -0.38 -3.21
C GLY A 173 -19.90 -1.16 -4.12
N GLN A 174 -20.78 -0.45 -4.84
CA GLN A 174 -21.75 -1.05 -5.77
C GLN A 174 -21.40 -0.80 -7.23
N THR A 175 -20.49 0.13 -7.49
CA THR A 175 -20.06 0.47 -8.85
C THR A 175 -19.00 -0.51 -9.32
N GLU A 176 -19.23 -1.13 -10.47
CA GLU A 176 -18.23 -1.97 -11.12
C GLU A 176 -17.09 -1.11 -11.66
N ALA A 177 -15.85 -1.51 -11.37
CA ALA A 177 -14.66 -0.82 -11.84
C ALA A 177 -14.53 -0.90 -13.37
N LEU A 178 -13.98 0.14 -13.99
CA LEU A 178 -13.58 0.07 -15.39
C LEU A 178 -12.39 -0.91 -15.53
N PRO A 179 -12.40 -1.83 -16.51
CA PRO A 179 -11.24 -2.69 -16.78
C PRO A 179 -9.98 -1.87 -17.01
N LEU A 180 -8.87 -2.32 -16.43
CA LEU A 180 -7.58 -1.65 -16.57
C LEU A 180 -7.01 -1.89 -17.97
N THR A 181 -6.46 -0.82 -18.57
CA THR A 181 -5.56 -0.96 -19.71
C THR A 181 -4.22 -1.54 -19.24
N ALA A 182 -3.44 -2.14 -20.15
CA ALA A 182 -2.10 -2.66 -19.82
C ALA A 182 -1.20 -1.58 -19.20
N GLU A 183 -1.21 -0.37 -19.76
CA GLU A 183 -0.47 0.78 -19.24
C GLU A 183 -0.85 1.13 -17.78
N ARG A 184 -2.16 1.22 -17.49
CA ARG A 184 -2.66 1.50 -16.14
C ARG A 184 -2.31 0.39 -15.15
N ALA A 185 -2.36 -0.87 -15.59
CA ALA A 185 -1.99 -2.01 -14.76
C ALA A 185 -0.48 -2.03 -14.44
N VAL A 186 0.39 -1.72 -15.41
CA VAL A 186 1.84 -1.57 -15.17
C VAL A 186 2.10 -0.45 -14.18
N ALA A 187 1.51 0.73 -14.40
CA ALA A 187 1.71 1.87 -13.50
C ALA A 187 1.27 1.54 -12.07
N LEU A 188 0.11 0.89 -11.88
CA LEU A 188 -0.37 0.48 -10.56
C LEU A 188 0.53 -0.60 -9.92
N THR A 189 1.10 -1.50 -10.72
CA THR A 189 2.07 -2.50 -10.25
C THR A 189 3.34 -1.81 -9.72
N ASP A 190 3.90 -0.88 -10.48
CA ASP A 190 5.11 -0.16 -10.10
C ASP A 190 4.87 0.73 -8.87
N TRP A 191 3.69 1.35 -8.81
CA TRP A 191 3.22 2.07 -7.62
C TRP A 191 3.16 1.17 -6.38
N LEU A 192 2.57 -0.03 -6.49
CA LEU A 192 2.51 -0.98 -5.36
C LEU A 192 3.90 -1.41 -4.90
N LYS A 193 4.82 -1.69 -5.83
CA LYS A 193 6.21 -2.04 -5.51
C LYS A 193 6.91 -0.89 -4.79
N ALA A 194 6.80 0.33 -5.31
CA ALA A 194 7.39 1.52 -4.71
C ALA A 194 6.81 1.79 -3.32
N ARG A 195 5.48 1.63 -3.15
CA ARG A 195 4.80 1.78 -1.87
C ARG A 195 5.31 0.77 -0.83
N LYS A 196 5.42 -0.52 -1.21
CA LYS A 196 5.94 -1.56 -0.32
C LYS A 196 7.39 -1.32 0.06
N ALA A 197 8.22 -0.90 -0.90
CA ALA A 197 9.61 -0.53 -0.62
C ALA A 197 9.69 0.66 0.35
N ASN A 198 8.86 1.68 0.15
CA ASN A 198 8.79 2.83 1.06
C ASN A 198 8.32 2.42 2.46
N ARG A 199 7.27 1.60 2.57
CA ARG A 199 6.78 1.08 3.85
C ARG A 199 7.85 0.23 4.56
N LYS A 200 8.55 -0.65 3.84
CA LYS A 200 9.65 -1.45 4.40
C LYS A 200 10.78 -0.55 4.91
N ALA A 201 11.15 0.50 4.15
CA ALA A 201 12.15 1.46 4.58
C ALA A 201 11.71 2.25 5.83
N GLU A 202 10.43 2.65 5.91
CA GLU A 202 9.83 3.27 7.09
C GLU A 202 9.85 2.34 8.30
N ASP A 203 9.47 1.07 8.15
CA ASP A 203 9.48 0.09 9.23
C ASP A 203 10.91 -0.16 9.77
N VAL A 204 11.89 -0.27 8.88
CA VAL A 204 13.30 -0.47 9.24
C VAL A 204 13.85 0.75 9.96
N LEU A 205 13.72 1.94 9.37
CA LEU A 205 14.20 3.17 10.00
C LEU A 205 13.46 3.44 11.32
N GLY A 206 12.15 3.21 11.36
CA GLY A 206 11.33 3.38 12.55
C GLY A 206 11.79 2.53 13.73
N LYS A 207 12.20 1.28 13.50
CA LYS A 207 12.79 0.43 14.55
C LYS A 207 14.09 1.04 15.10
N ILE A 208 15.01 1.46 14.22
CA ILE A 208 16.29 2.04 14.63
C ILE A 208 16.08 3.36 15.37
N VAL A 209 15.22 4.22 14.84
CA VAL A 209 14.87 5.53 15.43
C VAL A 209 14.22 5.35 16.78
N ASN A 210 13.27 4.43 16.94
CA ASN A 210 12.60 4.20 18.22
C ASN A 210 13.57 3.75 19.31
N THR A 211 14.53 2.88 18.98
CA THR A 211 15.59 2.46 19.91
C THR A 211 16.45 3.66 20.32
N LYS A 212 17.05 4.36 19.34
CA LYS A 212 17.91 5.53 19.61
C LYS A 212 17.18 6.64 20.36
N LEU A 213 15.92 6.91 20.00
CA LEU A 213 15.12 7.95 20.63
C LEU A 213 14.81 7.61 22.09
N SER A 214 14.56 6.34 22.41
CA SER A 214 14.34 5.91 23.79
C SER A 214 15.61 6.05 24.62
N GLU A 215 16.77 5.65 24.08
CA GLU A 215 18.07 5.84 24.73
C GLU A 215 18.35 7.33 25.00
N ILE A 216 18.09 8.22 24.05
CA ILE A 216 18.27 9.67 24.23
C ILE A 216 17.31 10.21 25.30
N MET A 217 16.04 9.84 25.27
CA MET A 217 15.04 10.29 26.26
C MET A 217 15.36 9.83 27.69
N GLU A 218 15.96 8.64 27.84
CA GLU A 218 16.38 8.07 29.12
C GLU A 218 17.71 8.65 29.62
N THR A 219 18.65 9.01 28.74
CA THR A 219 20.00 9.42 29.15
C THR A 219 20.27 10.92 29.07
N LYS A 220 19.62 11.62 28.14
CA LYS A 220 19.89 13.03 27.80
C LYS A 220 18.66 13.93 27.89
N GLY A 221 17.47 13.35 28.07
CA GLY A 221 16.22 14.09 28.23
C GLY A 221 15.60 14.61 26.92
N ARG A 222 14.61 15.50 27.07
CA ARG A 222 13.68 15.86 25.97
C ARG A 222 14.30 16.70 24.87
N ALA A 223 15.10 17.72 25.19
CA ALA A 223 15.63 18.64 24.18
C ALA A 223 16.53 17.94 23.13
N PRO A 224 17.49 17.08 23.52
CA PRO A 224 18.29 16.31 22.55
C PRO A 224 17.47 15.30 21.74
N ALA A 225 16.37 14.78 22.31
CA ALA A 225 15.47 13.87 21.60
C ALA A 225 14.71 14.57 20.47
N ILE A 226 14.28 15.83 20.70
CA ILE A 226 13.67 16.66 19.67
C ILE A 226 14.66 16.97 18.56
N GLU A 227 15.89 17.38 18.90
CA GLU A 227 16.94 17.68 17.91
C GLU A 227 17.23 16.46 17.01
N PHE A 228 17.38 15.28 17.63
CA PHE A 228 17.55 14.03 16.89
C PHE A 228 16.37 13.75 15.95
N ALA A 229 15.12 13.90 16.43
CA ALA A 229 13.94 13.67 15.61
C ALA A 229 13.80 14.68 14.46
N GLU A 230 14.17 15.95 14.68
CA GLU A 230 14.15 17.00 13.66
C GLU A 230 15.22 16.81 12.58
N ALA A 231 16.35 16.18 12.91
CA ALA A 231 17.40 15.81 11.96
C ALA A 231 17.02 14.64 11.03
N LEU A 232 15.94 13.91 11.32
CA LEU A 232 15.51 12.79 10.48
C LEU A 232 15.06 13.26 9.09
N PRO A 233 15.23 12.42 8.05
CA PRO A 233 14.73 12.72 6.71
C PRO A 233 13.18 12.79 6.69
N PRO A 234 12.58 13.60 5.79
CA PRO A 234 11.13 13.70 5.66
C PRO A 234 10.46 12.33 5.45
N SER A 235 9.65 11.91 6.42
CA SER A 235 9.04 10.57 6.48
C SER A 235 7.96 10.50 7.55
N MET A 236 7.11 9.45 7.53
CA MET A 236 6.22 9.19 8.67
C MET A 236 7.00 8.90 9.96
N VAL A 237 8.17 8.27 9.85
CA VAL A 237 9.08 8.02 10.99
C VAL A 237 9.47 9.33 11.67
N LYS A 238 9.82 10.36 10.90
CA LYS A 238 10.11 11.70 11.45
C LYS A 238 8.91 12.27 12.22
N VAL A 239 7.71 12.19 11.65
CA VAL A 239 6.50 12.71 12.29
C VAL A 239 6.25 12.01 13.63
N PHE A 240 6.30 10.68 13.65
CA PHE A 240 6.14 9.90 14.90
C PHE A 240 7.26 10.14 15.90
N ALA A 241 8.50 10.29 15.44
CA ALA A 241 9.64 10.57 16.31
C ALA A 241 9.52 11.95 16.97
N ILE A 242 9.11 12.98 16.22
CA ILE A 242 8.87 14.32 16.76
C ILE A 242 7.74 14.29 17.78
N ASP A 243 6.62 13.65 17.45
CA ASP A 243 5.47 13.51 18.36
C ASP A 243 5.88 12.80 19.66
N ARG A 244 6.58 11.68 19.56
CA ARG A 244 7.12 10.94 20.70
C ARG A 244 8.14 11.74 21.51
N ALA A 245 9.02 12.51 20.86
CA ALA A 245 9.97 13.36 21.55
C ALA A 245 9.27 14.48 22.34
N ARG A 246 8.17 15.02 21.81
CA ARG A 246 7.39 16.09 22.48
C ARG A 246 6.57 15.59 23.65
N HIS A 247 5.94 14.42 23.51
CA HIS A 247 4.91 13.95 24.46
C HIS A 247 5.30 12.70 25.25
N GLY A 248 6.43 12.07 24.92
CA GLY A 248 6.93 10.89 25.60
C GLY A 248 7.46 11.19 27.00
N LYS A 249 7.45 10.16 27.86
CA LYS A 249 8.14 10.21 29.16
C LYS A 249 9.65 10.38 28.93
N ALA A 250 10.21 11.45 29.46
CA ALA A 250 11.64 11.73 29.47
C ALA A 250 12.10 11.85 30.92
N ILE A 251 13.37 11.56 31.18
CA ILE A 251 14.01 12.10 32.39
C ILE A 251 14.23 13.59 32.11
N GLU A 252 13.53 14.44 32.85
CA GLU A 252 13.80 15.87 32.82
C GLU A 252 15.06 16.09 33.67
N PRO A 253 16.11 16.75 33.13
CA PRO A 253 17.25 17.11 33.94
C PRO A 253 16.72 17.94 35.11
N VAL A 254 17.04 17.52 36.33
CA VAL A 254 16.78 18.34 37.52
C VAL A 254 17.55 19.63 37.29
N GLU A 255 16.84 20.74 37.11
CA GLU A 255 17.45 22.05 37.26
C GLU A 255 18.02 22.06 38.67
N LEU A 256 19.33 21.92 38.79
CA LEU A 256 20.02 22.22 40.04
C LEU A 256 19.85 23.73 40.20
N ASP A 257 18.94 24.14 41.08
CA ASP A 257 18.90 25.51 41.59
C ASP A 257 20.33 25.84 42.06
N GLU A 258 21.03 26.72 41.34
CA GLU A 258 22.38 27.17 41.67
C GLU A 258 22.43 27.97 42.99
N ASP A 259 21.30 28.14 43.68
CA ASP A 259 21.15 28.96 44.89
C ASP A 259 21.27 28.19 46.22
N ASP A 260 21.39 26.86 46.23
CA ASP A 260 21.56 26.07 47.46
C ASP A 260 23.04 25.86 47.85
N ALA A 261 23.88 26.89 47.64
CA ALA A 261 25.17 26.96 48.30
C ALA A 261 24.94 27.22 49.81
N PRO A 262 25.35 26.32 50.73
CA PRO A 262 25.14 26.53 52.16
C PRO A 262 25.95 27.75 52.61
N SER A 263 25.26 28.85 52.90
CA SER A 263 25.85 30.02 53.53
C SER A 263 25.96 29.76 55.04
N GLY A 264 27.14 29.31 55.49
CA GLY A 264 27.51 29.37 56.90
C GLY A 264 28.83 28.68 57.26
N PRO A 265 29.50 29.06 58.37
CA PRO A 265 29.06 30.01 59.40
C PRO A 265 29.82 31.34 59.38
N ARG A 266 29.15 32.42 59.80
CA ARG A 266 29.81 33.67 60.19
C ARG A 266 30.49 33.46 61.55
N ILE A 267 31.80 33.70 61.62
CA ILE A 267 32.56 33.92 62.86
C ILE A 267 32.86 35.41 62.94
#